data_AF-A0A974PFM1-F1
#
_entry.id   AF-A0A974PFM1-F1
#
_cell.length_a   1.000
_cell.length_b   1.000
_cell.length_c   1.000
_cell.angle_alpha   90.00
_cell.angle_beta   90.00
_cell.angle_gamma   90.00
#
_symmetry.space_group_name_H-M   'P 1'
#
loop_
_entity.id
_entity.type
_entity.pdbx_description
1 polymer ?
#
loop_
_entity_poly.entity_id
_entity_poly.type
_entity_poly.pdbx_seq_one_letter_code
_entity_poly.pdbx_strand_id
1 'polypeptide(L)'
;MHKSQHTAEEQNLRSYDASGDVEAIDVRQRVMNLITEKYGNGAADAVPPDAREFPGMMQHVNESPASAARKRPVSYGRILAASASLLAVLVLGATYYWYADIHNQTADIPYTVKDYEEIEDPVTQFRIQLKETPVQPGVVQPEEDVKTRKYQEAEKWVEQQLLPGETGIFLVGKDLSDNPSTGNAVNPLHYDSYSDFRANQTELGAPLLPEPTYVPKGYAFSGGEIFPETDIALLLANPSKTTSGDKSGSRAEAYLQLKEEMSVMKAKDLGEGYKLVWKRFHAAGSSSVKVSYTNTEGQSINIQAKALLRLGTVQFNTNDLEKCENVVVAGKEMIYMKPLAEGGHKYTQRLVWLDSVQGQGAYYSLSDSRDSPLSQQELINVAASMLQSKK
;
A
#
# COMPACT_ATOMS: atom_id res chain seq x y z
N MET A 1 39.75 -6.99 5.88
CA MET A 1 38.76 -8.08 5.70
C MET A 1 38.20 -8.46 7.06
N HIS A 2 37.07 -7.89 7.45
CA HIS A 2 36.33 -8.38 8.62
C HIS A 2 35.17 -9.24 8.11
N LYS A 3 35.25 -10.55 8.33
CA LYS A 3 34.08 -11.43 8.21
C LYS A 3 33.10 -11.00 9.31
N SER A 4 31.95 -10.46 8.93
CA SER A 4 30.83 -10.30 9.85
C SER A 4 30.48 -11.69 10.41
N GLN A 5 30.67 -11.89 11.71
CA GLN A 5 30.23 -13.11 12.39
C GLN A 5 28.73 -12.96 12.65
N HIS A 6 27.94 -13.60 11.80
CA HIS A 6 26.51 -13.80 12.05
C HIS A 6 26.30 -14.47 13.41
N THR A 7 25.27 -14.06 14.13
CA THR A 7 24.90 -14.71 15.39
C THR A 7 24.42 -16.14 15.14
N ALA A 8 24.47 -17.01 16.15
CA ALA A 8 23.97 -18.39 16.03
C ALA A 8 22.48 -18.45 15.64
N GLU A 9 21.71 -17.42 16.00
CA GLU A 9 20.32 -17.25 15.65
C GLU A 9 20.15 -16.91 14.16
N GLU A 10 20.94 -15.97 13.63
CA GLU A 10 20.96 -15.66 12.18
C GLU A 10 21.39 -16.85 11.32
N GLN A 11 22.37 -17.63 11.78
CA GLN A 11 22.82 -18.84 11.08
C GLN A 11 21.75 -19.95 11.07
N ASN A 12 21.01 -20.10 12.18
CA ASN A 12 19.91 -21.05 12.26
C ASN A 12 18.76 -20.65 11.34
N LEU A 13 18.41 -19.36 11.29
CA LEU A 13 17.39 -18.81 10.39
C LEU A 13 17.75 -19.00 8.92
N ARG A 14 19.01 -18.75 8.54
CA ARG A 14 19.50 -19.04 7.18
C ARG A 14 19.46 -20.52 6.82
N SER A 15 19.53 -21.44 7.79
CA SER A 15 19.43 -22.88 7.50
C SER A 15 18.04 -23.32 7.02
N TYR A 16 17.01 -22.47 7.18
CA TYR A 16 15.64 -22.70 6.71
C TYR A 16 15.28 -21.87 5.48
N ASP A 17 16.19 -21.02 4.99
CA ASP A 17 15.98 -20.10 3.88
C ASP A 17 17.00 -20.41 2.78
N ALA A 18 16.55 -21.07 1.71
CA ALA A 18 17.43 -21.45 0.59
C ALA A 18 17.74 -20.29 -0.39
N SER A 19 17.39 -19.04 -0.06
CA SER A 19 17.83 -17.86 -0.82
C SER A 19 19.33 -17.54 -0.66
N GLY A 20 20.02 -18.29 0.21
CA GLY A 20 21.39 -18.04 0.67
C GLY A 20 22.55 -18.21 -0.33
N ASP A 21 22.30 -18.54 -1.60
CA ASP A 21 23.36 -18.62 -2.64
C ASP A 21 23.22 -17.55 -3.73
N VAL A 22 22.60 -16.41 -3.44
CA VAL A 22 22.83 -15.20 -4.23
C VAL A 22 23.94 -14.41 -3.52
N GLU A 23 25.12 -14.34 -4.15
CA GLU A 23 26.20 -13.44 -3.74
C GLU A 23 25.60 -12.11 -3.32
N ALA A 24 25.85 -11.68 -2.09
CA ALA A 24 25.51 -10.34 -1.65
C ALA A 24 26.13 -9.37 -2.66
N ILE A 25 25.30 -8.78 -3.52
CA ILE A 25 25.74 -7.77 -4.46
C ILE A 25 26.21 -6.63 -3.56
N ASP A 26 27.52 -6.46 -3.44
CA ASP A 26 28.11 -5.30 -2.82
C ASP A 26 27.75 -4.10 -3.72
N VAL A 27 26.60 -3.49 -3.42
CA VAL A 27 26.08 -2.31 -4.13
C VAL A 27 27.13 -1.21 -4.07
N ARG A 28 27.94 -1.15 -3.02
CA ARG A 28 29.05 -0.20 -2.90
C ARG A 28 30.13 -0.51 -3.92
N GLN A 29 30.56 -1.75 -4.08
CA GLN A 29 31.54 -2.13 -5.11
C GLN A 29 31.03 -1.84 -6.52
N ARG A 30 29.75 -2.14 -6.80
CA ARG A 30 29.14 -1.91 -8.12
C ARG A 30 28.98 -0.42 -8.43
N VAL A 31 28.56 0.38 -7.44
CA VAL A 31 28.49 1.85 -7.55
C VAL A 31 29.89 2.45 -7.69
N MET A 32 30.88 1.98 -6.94
CA MET A 32 32.26 2.46 -7.04
C MET A 32 32.89 2.09 -8.39
N ASN A 33 32.61 0.92 -8.95
CA ASN A 33 33.03 0.55 -10.30
C ASN A 33 32.37 1.45 -11.35
N LEU A 34 31.07 1.74 -11.21
CA LEU A 34 30.33 2.64 -12.11
C LEU A 34 30.85 4.08 -12.04
N ILE A 35 31.20 4.55 -10.84
CA ILE A 35 31.84 5.87 -10.64
C ILE A 35 33.23 5.87 -11.26
N THR A 36 34.01 4.81 -11.07
CA THR A 36 35.36 4.67 -11.66
C THR A 36 35.31 4.56 -13.18
N GLU A 37 34.28 3.93 -13.73
CA GLU A 37 34.07 3.77 -15.17
C GLU A 37 33.55 5.07 -15.81
N LYS A 38 32.66 5.81 -15.14
CA LYS A 38 32.15 7.10 -15.63
C LYS A 38 33.12 8.28 -15.44
N TYR A 39 33.89 8.28 -14.35
CA TYR A 39 34.67 9.43 -13.91
C TYR A 39 36.17 9.16 -13.84
N GLY A 40 36.62 7.95 -14.17
CA GLY A 40 38.02 7.54 -14.12
C GLY A 40 38.54 7.41 -12.68
N ASN A 41 39.66 6.71 -12.52
CA ASN A 41 40.42 6.72 -11.27
C ASN A 41 41.09 8.09 -11.09
N GLY A 42 40.34 9.07 -10.57
CA GLY A 42 40.87 10.33 -10.09
C GLY A 42 41.63 10.10 -8.78
N ALA A 43 42.82 9.51 -8.86
CA ALA A 43 43.82 9.69 -7.81
C ALA A 43 44.12 11.20 -7.71
N ALA A 44 44.13 11.69 -6.48
CA ALA A 44 44.72 12.97 -6.12
C ALA A 44 46.12 13.08 -6.77
N ASP A 45 46.39 14.27 -7.32
CA ASP A 45 47.62 14.74 -7.98
C ASP A 45 47.50 14.93 -9.50
N ALA A 46 46.82 16.01 -9.90
CA ALA A 46 47.10 16.69 -11.16
C ALA A 46 46.79 18.19 -11.03
N VAL A 47 47.87 18.95 -10.86
CA VAL A 47 47.92 20.41 -11.08
C VAL A 47 47.43 20.73 -12.50
N PRO A 48 46.54 21.71 -12.73
CA PRO A 48 46.22 22.15 -14.08
C PRO A 48 47.29 23.13 -14.58
N PRO A 49 47.86 22.97 -15.79
CA PRO A 49 48.64 24.02 -16.42
C PRO A 49 47.76 24.92 -17.30
N ASP A 50 48.02 26.21 -17.14
CA ASP A 50 47.74 27.35 -18.04
C ASP A 50 46.29 27.75 -18.33
N ALA A 51 45.76 28.53 -17.38
CA ALA A 51 44.94 29.69 -17.68
C ALA A 51 45.85 30.92 -17.95
N ARG A 52 45.91 31.36 -19.21
CA ARG A 52 46.16 32.75 -19.63
C ARG A 52 44.86 33.16 -20.35
N GLU A 53 44.13 34.21 -20.04
CA GLU A 53 44.46 35.58 -19.63
C GLU A 53 43.40 36.15 -18.66
N PHE A 54 43.85 36.99 -17.72
CA PHE A 54 43.06 37.88 -16.81
C PHE A 54 42.52 39.12 -17.57
N PRO A 55 41.84 40.14 -16.95
CA PRO A 55 41.38 40.36 -15.55
C PRO A 55 39.90 40.83 -15.50
N GLY A 56 39.21 41.12 -14.39
CA GLY A 56 39.51 41.25 -12.98
C GLY A 56 38.37 42.09 -12.34
N MET A 57 38.04 41.80 -11.07
CA MET A 57 37.73 42.79 -10.04
C MET A 57 37.51 42.05 -8.71
N MET A 58 38.42 42.32 -7.78
CA MET A 58 38.27 42.11 -6.34
C MET A 58 37.06 42.96 -5.84
N GLN A 59 36.49 42.83 -4.64
CA GLN A 59 37.08 42.50 -3.35
C GLN A 59 35.94 42.39 -2.32
N HIS A 60 36.04 41.43 -1.41
CA HIS A 60 35.28 41.46 -0.15
C HIS A 60 36.24 41.99 0.92
N VAL A 61 35.84 43.01 1.68
CA VAL A 61 36.46 43.40 2.95
C VAL A 61 35.36 43.77 3.93
N ASN A 62 35.35 43.09 5.07
CA ASN A 62 34.68 43.53 6.29
C ASN A 62 35.74 44.22 7.16
N GLU A 63 35.40 45.37 7.75
CA GLU A 63 35.80 45.76 9.11
C GLU A 63 35.04 47.05 9.55
N SER A 64 34.59 47.05 10.80
CA SER A 64 33.92 48.13 11.58
C SER A 64 34.97 49.04 12.28
N PRO A 65 34.64 50.02 13.17
CA PRO A 65 33.49 50.94 13.31
C PRO A 65 33.91 52.43 13.60
N ALA A 66 32.92 53.29 13.87
CA ALA A 66 32.93 54.43 14.80
C ALA A 66 32.96 55.90 14.30
N SER A 67 32.05 56.66 14.93
CA SER A 67 32.09 58.08 15.33
C SER A 67 31.35 59.14 14.51
N ALA A 68 30.24 59.58 15.11
CA ALA A 68 29.82 60.96 15.39
C ALA A 68 29.70 61.99 14.23
N ALA A 69 28.48 62.49 13.99
CA ALA A 69 27.99 63.75 14.58
C ALA A 69 26.83 64.37 13.78
N ARG A 70 25.70 64.57 14.48
CA ARG A 70 24.69 65.65 14.37
C ARG A 70 24.45 66.34 13.00
N LYS A 71 23.18 66.33 12.57
CA LYS A 71 22.24 67.49 12.66
C LYS A 71 20.81 67.09 12.19
N ARG A 72 19.82 67.27 13.09
CA ARG A 72 18.41 67.60 12.78
C ARG A 72 18.32 69.13 12.58
N PRO A 73 17.22 69.77 12.11
CA PRO A 73 15.82 69.33 11.96
C PRO A 73 15.25 69.62 10.53
N VAL A 74 14.02 69.26 10.14
CA VAL A 74 12.76 69.99 10.38
C VAL A 74 11.59 69.15 9.82
N SER A 75 10.49 69.21 10.55
CA SER A 75 9.16 68.62 10.34
C SER A 75 8.36 69.22 9.19
N TYR A 76 7.60 68.39 8.47
CA TYR A 76 6.24 68.58 7.92
C TYR A 76 5.86 67.20 7.36
N GLY A 77 4.69 66.61 7.47
CA GLY A 77 3.39 66.97 8.02
C GLY A 77 2.51 65.72 7.79
N ARG A 78 1.48 65.58 8.61
CA ARG A 78 0.48 64.51 8.60
C ARG A 78 -0.04 64.21 7.18
N ILE A 79 -0.23 62.93 6.85
CA ILE A 79 -1.44 62.29 6.30
C ILE A 79 -1.06 60.83 5.97
N LEU A 80 -1.89 59.89 6.45
CA LEU A 80 -1.99 58.44 6.16
C LEU A 80 -2.04 57.58 7.43
N ALA A 81 -3.02 57.89 8.28
CA ALA A 81 -3.57 56.94 9.25
C ALA A 81 -5.00 56.60 8.79
N ALA A 82 -5.12 55.87 7.69
CA ALA A 82 -6.41 55.35 7.21
C ALA A 82 -6.30 54.13 6.27
N SER A 83 -5.17 53.44 6.18
CA SER A 83 -5.00 52.30 5.24
C SER A 83 -4.39 51.03 5.86
N ALA A 84 -4.17 50.99 7.18
CA ALA A 84 -3.71 49.75 7.85
C ALA A 84 -4.89 48.87 8.33
N SER A 85 -6.04 49.46 8.67
CA SER A 85 -7.19 48.71 9.20
C SER A 85 -7.99 47.95 8.13
N LEU A 86 -7.90 48.37 6.86
CA LEU A 86 -8.63 47.72 5.75
C LEU A 86 -7.91 46.48 5.22
N LEU A 87 -6.57 46.44 5.32
CA LEU A 87 -5.76 45.27 4.95
C LEU A 87 -5.87 44.15 6.00
N ALA A 88 -5.98 44.47 7.29
CA ALA A 88 -6.19 43.47 8.34
C ALA A 88 -7.56 42.78 8.25
N VAL A 89 -8.61 43.51 7.85
CA VAL A 89 -9.97 42.94 7.66
C VAL A 89 -10.05 42.07 6.40
N LEU A 90 -9.29 42.40 5.34
CA LEU A 90 -9.22 41.55 4.14
C LEU A 90 -8.38 40.28 4.37
N VAL A 91 -7.32 40.32 5.18
CA VAL A 91 -6.55 39.13 5.54
C VAL A 91 -7.34 38.21 6.49
N LEU A 92 -8.07 38.76 7.46
CA LEU A 92 -8.96 37.97 8.32
C LEU A 92 -10.19 37.43 7.57
N GLY A 93 -10.75 38.19 6.63
CA GLY A 93 -11.85 37.75 5.77
C GLY A 93 -11.45 36.65 4.79
N ALA A 94 -10.23 36.70 4.23
CA ALA A 94 -9.70 35.65 3.36
C ALA A 94 -9.39 34.35 4.12
N THR A 95 -8.86 34.43 5.35
CA THR A 95 -8.70 33.24 6.19
C THR A 95 -10.03 32.67 6.68
N TYR A 96 -11.04 33.53 6.91
CA TYR A 96 -12.37 33.06 7.29
C TYR A 96 -13.10 32.40 6.11
N TYR A 97 -12.90 32.88 4.87
CA TYR A 97 -13.41 32.22 3.67
C TYR A 97 -12.73 30.87 3.41
N TRP A 98 -11.42 30.75 3.64
CA TRP A 98 -10.73 29.45 3.57
C TRP A 98 -11.13 28.50 4.72
N TYR A 99 -11.47 29.02 5.90
CA TYR A 99 -11.95 28.21 7.02
C TYR A 99 -13.42 27.78 6.86
N ALA A 100 -14.25 28.62 6.23
CA ALA A 100 -15.65 28.31 5.96
C ALA A 100 -15.85 27.38 4.76
N ASP A 101 -14.93 27.36 3.79
CA ASP A 101 -14.96 26.42 2.66
C ASP A 101 -14.65 24.97 3.10
N ILE A 102 -13.93 24.81 4.22
CA ILE A 102 -13.72 23.50 4.88
C ILE A 102 -14.99 23.01 5.61
N HIS A 103 -16.03 23.84 5.75
CA HIS A 103 -17.27 23.48 6.48
C HIS A 103 -18.49 23.23 5.57
N ASN A 104 -18.33 23.29 4.25
CA ASN A 104 -19.38 22.92 3.29
C ASN A 104 -19.05 21.64 2.50
N GLN A 105 -18.41 20.67 3.15
CA GLN A 105 -18.29 19.31 2.61
C GLN A 105 -19.60 18.48 2.72
N THR A 106 -20.74 19.14 2.92
CA THR A 106 -22.08 18.53 3.00
C THR A 106 -22.92 18.85 1.78
N ALA A 107 -22.37 18.64 0.58
CA ALA A 107 -23.26 18.31 -0.53
C ALA A 107 -23.52 16.82 -0.38
N ASP A 108 -24.70 16.44 0.13
CA ASP A 108 -25.16 15.05 0.06
C ASP A 108 -25.03 14.61 -1.39
N ILE A 109 -24.05 13.76 -1.68
CA ILE A 109 -23.77 13.35 -3.04
C ILE A 109 -24.95 12.47 -3.45
N PRO A 110 -25.75 12.89 -4.45
CA PRO A 110 -26.92 12.13 -4.84
C PRO A 110 -26.46 10.80 -5.42
N TYR A 111 -27.15 9.73 -5.03
CA TYR A 111 -26.93 8.38 -5.53
C TYR A 111 -28.28 7.71 -5.77
N THR A 112 -28.27 6.71 -6.64
CA THR A 112 -29.45 5.90 -6.93
C THR A 112 -29.25 4.51 -6.34
N VAL A 113 -30.26 3.99 -5.64
CA VAL A 113 -30.28 2.60 -5.15
C VAL A 113 -31.08 1.75 -6.14
N LYS A 114 -30.57 0.55 -6.42
CA LYS A 114 -31.24 -0.49 -7.20
C LYS A 114 -31.16 -1.82 -6.46
N ASP A 115 -32.03 -2.74 -6.84
CA ASP A 115 -31.89 -4.15 -6.46
C ASP A 115 -30.53 -4.69 -6.92
N TYR A 116 -30.05 -5.71 -6.23
CA TYR A 116 -28.74 -6.28 -6.52
C TYR A 116 -28.65 -6.84 -7.95
N GLU A 117 -27.59 -6.47 -8.66
CA GLU A 117 -27.18 -7.02 -9.95
C GLU A 117 -25.67 -7.29 -9.92
N GLU A 118 -25.24 -8.40 -10.53
CA GLU A 118 -23.81 -8.73 -10.66
C GLU A 118 -23.07 -7.65 -11.44
N ILE A 119 -21.89 -7.25 -10.96
CA ILE A 119 -21.03 -6.30 -11.67
C ILE A 119 -19.94 -7.08 -12.40
N GLU A 120 -19.91 -6.96 -13.73
CA GLU A 120 -18.83 -7.48 -14.57
C GLU A 120 -18.05 -6.32 -15.21
N ASP A 121 -16.72 -6.34 -15.05
CA ASP A 121 -15.87 -5.42 -15.78
C ASP A 121 -15.78 -5.84 -17.25
N PRO A 122 -16.20 -5.01 -18.21
CA PRO A 122 -16.32 -5.41 -19.61
C PRO A 122 -14.97 -5.64 -20.29
N VAL A 123 -13.87 -5.16 -19.71
CA VAL A 123 -12.52 -5.27 -20.29
C VAL A 123 -11.80 -6.51 -19.78
N THR A 124 -11.86 -6.76 -18.47
CA THR A 124 -11.13 -7.85 -17.80
C THR A 124 -11.98 -9.10 -17.61
N GLN A 125 -13.30 -9.01 -17.86
CA GLN A 125 -14.32 -10.01 -17.51
C GLN A 125 -14.31 -10.36 -16.02
N PHE A 126 -13.78 -9.46 -15.19
CA PHE A 126 -13.73 -9.65 -13.75
C PHE A 126 -15.13 -9.46 -13.17
N ARG A 127 -15.58 -10.38 -12.32
CA ARG A 127 -16.94 -10.37 -11.78
C ARG A 127 -16.96 -10.17 -10.27
N ILE A 128 -17.91 -9.36 -9.82
CA ILE A 128 -18.39 -9.34 -8.44
C ILE A 128 -19.73 -10.06 -8.42
N GLN A 129 -19.79 -11.19 -7.72
CA GLN A 129 -20.99 -12.03 -7.64
C GLN A 129 -21.29 -12.47 -6.20
N LEU A 130 -22.55 -12.80 -5.92
CA LEU A 130 -22.93 -13.46 -4.67
C LEU A 130 -22.78 -14.98 -4.83
N LYS A 131 -22.27 -15.64 -3.80
CA LYS A 131 -22.22 -17.10 -3.76
C LYS A 131 -23.39 -17.61 -2.92
N GLU A 132 -24.36 -18.24 -3.58
CA GLU A 132 -25.38 -19.04 -2.89
C GLU A 132 -24.72 -20.33 -2.40
N THR A 133 -24.48 -20.44 -1.10
CA THR A 133 -24.04 -21.72 -0.49
C THR A 133 -25.15 -22.21 0.44
N PRO A 134 -25.72 -23.42 0.23
CA PRO A 134 -26.66 -23.98 1.18
C PRO A 134 -25.97 -24.16 2.54
N VAL A 135 -26.56 -23.61 3.60
CA VAL A 135 -26.09 -23.82 4.97
C VAL A 135 -26.33 -25.28 5.34
N GLN A 136 -25.29 -26.10 5.25
CA GLN A 136 -25.28 -27.37 5.98
C GLN A 136 -24.79 -27.09 7.41
N PRO A 137 -25.57 -27.41 8.45
CA PRO A 137 -25.07 -27.34 9.82
C PRO A 137 -23.94 -28.36 10.00
N GLY A 138 -22.70 -27.87 10.03
CA GLY A 138 -21.51 -28.69 10.15
C GLY A 138 -21.19 -29.02 11.61
N VAL A 139 -21.20 -30.30 11.95
CA VAL A 139 -20.45 -30.83 13.08
C VAL A 139 -18.97 -30.70 12.73
N VAL A 140 -18.26 -29.77 13.37
CA VAL A 140 -16.81 -29.58 13.18
C VAL A 140 -16.10 -30.86 13.61
N GLN A 141 -15.40 -31.51 12.67
CA GLN A 141 -14.60 -32.69 13.01
C GLN A 141 -13.24 -32.26 13.62
N PRO A 142 -12.76 -32.93 14.67
CA PRO A 142 -11.51 -32.54 15.37
C PRO A 142 -10.26 -32.46 14.49
N GLU A 143 -10.18 -33.23 13.39
CA GLU A 143 -9.03 -33.21 12.48
C GLU A 143 -8.96 -31.92 11.63
N GLU A 144 -10.10 -31.32 11.30
CA GLU A 144 -10.15 -30.04 10.57
C GLU A 144 -9.65 -28.88 11.44
N ASP A 145 -9.92 -28.94 12.74
CA ASP A 145 -9.46 -27.94 13.71
C ASP A 145 -7.93 -27.96 13.87
N VAL A 146 -7.34 -29.16 14.00
CA VAL A 146 -5.88 -29.31 14.08
C VAL A 146 -5.19 -28.80 12.81
N LYS A 147 -5.68 -29.19 11.63
CA LYS A 147 -5.12 -28.73 10.35
C LYS A 147 -5.18 -27.21 10.22
N THR A 148 -6.32 -26.61 10.55
CA THR A 148 -6.54 -25.16 10.48
C THR A 148 -5.61 -24.42 11.45
N ARG A 149 -5.51 -24.89 12.70
CA ARG A 149 -4.60 -24.33 13.70
C ARG A 149 -3.13 -24.41 13.24
N LYS A 150 -2.70 -25.54 12.69
CA LYS A 150 -1.32 -25.71 12.20
C LYS A 150 -1.01 -24.85 10.98
N TYR A 151 -2.00 -24.62 10.11
CA TYR A 151 -1.87 -23.66 9.02
C TYR A 151 -1.67 -22.23 9.55
N GLN A 152 -2.48 -21.79 10.52
CA GLN A 152 -2.34 -20.45 11.12
C GLN A 152 -1.03 -20.28 11.89
N GLU A 153 -0.56 -21.33 12.57
CA GLU A 153 0.75 -21.35 13.23
C GLU A 153 1.89 -21.19 12.20
N ALA A 154 1.81 -21.89 11.07
CA ALA A 154 2.76 -21.77 9.98
C ALA A 154 2.76 -20.35 9.39
N GLU A 155 1.59 -19.80 9.06
CA GLU A 155 1.43 -18.46 8.49
C GLU A 155 2.08 -17.40 9.38
N LYS A 156 1.74 -17.38 10.68
CA LYS A 156 2.33 -16.45 11.65
C LYS A 156 3.83 -16.62 11.80
N TRP A 157 4.31 -17.87 11.83
CA TRP A 157 5.74 -18.12 11.95
C TRP A 157 6.50 -17.59 10.74
N VAL A 158 5.98 -17.84 9.52
CA VAL A 158 6.57 -17.33 8.27
C VAL A 158 6.53 -15.80 8.23
N GLU A 159 5.39 -15.19 8.56
CA GLU A 159 5.23 -13.73 8.64
C GLU A 159 6.32 -13.07 9.50
N GLN A 160 6.63 -13.65 10.66
CA GLN A 160 7.68 -13.16 11.56
C GLN A 160 9.09 -13.25 10.99
N GLN A 161 9.33 -14.05 9.94
CA GLN A 161 10.64 -14.16 9.28
C GLN A 161 10.83 -13.16 8.13
N LEU A 162 9.74 -12.52 7.69
CA LEU A 162 9.73 -11.63 6.53
C LEU A 162 10.17 -10.21 6.93
N LEU A 163 11.00 -9.61 6.09
CA LEU A 163 11.25 -8.18 6.14
C LEU A 163 10.07 -7.41 5.50
N PRO A 164 9.88 -6.12 5.81
CA PRO A 164 8.86 -5.31 5.16
C PRO A 164 8.98 -5.35 3.64
N GLY A 165 7.86 -5.56 2.96
CA GLY A 165 7.76 -5.75 1.51
C GLY A 165 8.04 -7.16 1.01
N GLU A 166 8.21 -8.17 1.87
CA GLU A 166 8.46 -9.54 1.45
C GLU A 166 7.22 -10.44 1.47
N THR A 167 7.22 -11.45 0.60
CA THR A 167 6.24 -12.52 0.58
C THR A 167 6.92 -13.85 0.91
N GLY A 168 6.34 -14.64 1.79
CA GLY A 168 6.72 -16.03 2.04
C GLY A 168 5.65 -16.97 1.50
N ILE A 169 6.02 -17.89 0.61
CA ILE A 169 5.13 -19.00 0.21
C ILE A 169 5.51 -20.23 1.03
N PHE A 170 4.52 -20.93 1.58
CA PHE A 170 4.76 -22.06 2.45
C PHE A 170 3.88 -23.27 2.14
N LEU A 171 4.40 -24.46 2.45
CA LEU A 171 3.68 -25.73 2.41
C LEU A 171 3.62 -26.29 3.82
N VAL A 172 2.42 -26.69 4.26
CA VAL A 172 2.19 -27.29 5.58
C VAL A 172 1.39 -28.58 5.46
N GLY A 173 1.86 -29.64 6.12
CA GLY A 173 1.22 -30.95 6.10
C GLY A 173 1.99 -32.00 6.88
N LYS A 174 1.35 -33.13 7.17
CA LYS A 174 2.03 -34.29 7.78
C LYS A 174 2.99 -34.97 6.81
N ASP A 175 2.57 -35.03 5.54
CA ASP A 175 3.39 -35.38 4.39
C ASP A 175 3.38 -34.20 3.42
N LEU A 176 4.56 -33.65 3.10
CA LEU A 176 4.68 -32.53 2.17
C LEU A 176 4.64 -32.99 0.71
N SER A 177 4.80 -34.29 0.45
CA SER A 177 4.68 -34.87 -0.88
C SER A 177 3.21 -35.13 -1.24
N ASP A 178 2.41 -35.55 -0.26
CA ASP A 178 1.00 -35.90 -0.42
C ASP A 178 0.04 -34.78 0.01
N ASN A 179 -0.43 -34.00 -0.97
CA ASN A 179 -1.43 -32.93 -0.80
C ASN A 179 -1.20 -31.95 0.38
N PRO A 180 -0.02 -31.28 0.46
CA PRO A 180 0.19 -30.24 1.46
C PRO A 180 -0.79 -29.09 1.27
N SER A 181 -1.10 -28.40 2.38
CA SER A 181 -1.78 -27.11 2.29
C SER A 181 -0.77 -26.05 1.91
N THR A 182 -1.03 -25.34 0.81
CA THR A 182 -0.21 -24.21 0.39
C THR A 182 -0.81 -22.93 0.93
N GLY A 183 0.04 -22.07 1.48
CA GLY A 183 -0.32 -20.74 1.94
C GLY A 183 0.72 -19.71 1.57
N ASN A 184 0.39 -18.47 1.86
CA ASN A 184 1.30 -17.34 1.75
C ASN A 184 1.20 -16.48 3.01
N ALA A 185 2.31 -15.91 3.42
CA ALA A 185 2.38 -14.85 4.42
C ALA A 185 3.05 -13.63 3.76
N VAL A 186 2.70 -12.43 4.22
CA VAL A 186 3.24 -11.18 3.69
C VAL A 186 3.58 -10.26 4.85
N ASN A 187 4.66 -9.50 4.73
CA ASN A 187 4.93 -8.38 5.61
C ASN A 187 4.81 -7.10 4.77
N PRO A 188 3.72 -6.32 4.88
CA PRO A 188 3.50 -5.16 4.02
C PRO A 188 4.51 -4.03 4.29
N LEU A 189 4.66 -3.12 3.34
CA LEU A 189 5.33 -1.84 3.60
C LEU A 189 4.32 -0.89 4.26
N HIS A 190 4.70 -0.32 5.40
CA HIS A 190 3.86 0.60 6.17
C HIS A 190 4.30 2.05 6.00
N TYR A 191 3.32 2.95 5.94
CA TYR A 191 3.52 4.38 5.71
C TYR A 191 2.66 5.20 6.65
N ASP A 192 3.28 6.13 7.38
CA ASP A 192 2.59 7.05 8.29
C ASP A 192 2.09 8.32 7.58
N SER A 193 2.49 8.52 6.32
CA SER A 193 2.05 9.63 5.47
C SER A 193 1.41 9.12 4.17
N TYR A 194 0.31 9.76 3.78
CA TYR A 194 -0.32 9.52 2.49
C TYR A 194 0.61 9.88 1.31
N SER A 195 1.41 10.94 1.45
CA SER A 195 2.33 11.37 0.38
C SER A 195 3.37 10.29 0.07
N ASP A 196 3.93 9.68 1.12
CA ASP A 196 5.00 8.70 1.01
C ASP A 196 4.43 7.39 0.50
N PHE A 197 3.26 6.99 1.01
CA PHE A 197 2.48 5.88 0.48
C PHE A 197 2.24 6.03 -1.03
N ARG A 198 1.75 7.19 -1.47
CA ARG A 198 1.42 7.44 -2.90
C ARG A 198 2.67 7.44 -3.79
N ALA A 199 3.78 8.00 -3.31
CA ALA A 199 5.04 7.98 -4.06
C ALA A 199 5.51 6.53 -4.30
N ASN A 200 5.47 5.69 -3.26
CA ASN A 200 5.90 4.30 -3.34
C ASN A 200 4.93 3.39 -4.10
N GLN A 201 3.62 3.69 -4.11
CA GLN A 201 2.66 2.96 -4.95
C GLN A 201 3.08 2.94 -6.42
N THR A 202 3.54 4.09 -6.93
CA THR A 202 3.94 4.24 -8.33
C THR A 202 5.23 3.48 -8.61
N GLU A 203 6.21 3.57 -7.73
CA GLU A 203 7.50 2.87 -7.85
C GLU A 203 7.32 1.34 -7.87
N LEU A 204 6.41 0.81 -7.05
CA LEU A 204 6.16 -0.62 -6.90
C LEU A 204 5.12 -1.18 -7.88
N GLY A 205 4.63 -0.37 -8.81
CA GLY A 205 3.58 -0.78 -9.78
C GLY A 205 2.29 -1.25 -9.09
N ALA A 206 2.00 -0.70 -7.91
CA ALA A 206 0.82 -1.05 -7.12
C ALA A 206 -0.45 -0.47 -7.76
N PRO A 207 -1.64 -1.07 -7.51
CA PRO A 207 -2.89 -0.45 -7.94
C PRO A 207 -3.03 0.93 -7.32
N LEU A 208 -3.38 1.92 -8.15
CA LEU A 208 -3.55 3.29 -7.69
C LEU A 208 -4.69 3.38 -6.69
N LEU A 209 -4.45 4.00 -5.54
CA LEU A 209 -5.48 4.37 -4.58
C LEU A 209 -5.52 5.90 -4.50
N PRO A 210 -6.58 6.57 -5.00
CA PRO A 210 -6.72 8.02 -4.88
C PRO A 210 -7.03 8.45 -3.44
N GLU A 211 -6.49 9.59 -3.02
CA GLU A 211 -6.80 10.13 -1.70
C GLU A 211 -8.25 10.63 -1.71
N PRO A 212 -9.10 10.20 -0.76
CA PRO A 212 -10.42 10.78 -0.62
C PRO A 212 -10.29 12.26 -0.26
N THR A 213 -10.91 13.15 -1.04
CA THR A 213 -10.97 14.58 -0.73
C THR A 213 -12.00 14.88 0.36
N TYR A 214 -12.87 13.93 0.67
CA TYR A 214 -13.82 13.95 1.76
C TYR A 214 -13.50 12.84 2.77
N VAL A 215 -13.33 13.22 4.03
CA VAL A 215 -13.19 12.29 5.16
C VAL A 215 -14.13 12.76 6.28
N PRO A 216 -14.96 11.88 6.87
CA PRO A 216 -15.88 12.24 7.93
C PRO A 216 -15.18 12.96 9.09
N LYS A 217 -15.88 13.92 9.70
CA LYS A 217 -15.31 14.73 10.78
C LYS A 217 -14.78 13.85 11.91
N GLY A 218 -13.55 14.12 12.33
CA GLY A 218 -12.89 13.40 13.43
C GLY A 218 -12.07 12.20 12.97
N TYR A 219 -12.18 11.78 11.70
CA TYR A 219 -11.30 10.78 11.10
C TYR A 219 -10.11 11.48 10.42
N ALA A 220 -8.93 10.89 10.56
CA ALA A 220 -7.71 11.37 9.90
C ALA A 220 -6.89 10.18 9.42
N PHE A 221 -6.04 10.38 8.42
CA PHE A 221 -5.14 9.33 7.92
C PHE A 221 -4.31 8.76 9.08
N SER A 222 -4.37 7.44 9.25
CA SER A 222 -3.68 6.73 10.32
C SER A 222 -2.64 5.75 9.82
N GLY A 223 -2.65 5.41 8.53
CA GLY A 223 -1.61 4.61 7.91
C GLY A 223 -1.97 4.07 6.52
N GLY A 224 -0.93 3.79 5.75
CA GLY A 224 -0.99 3.16 4.43
C GLY A 224 -0.16 1.89 4.40
N GLU A 225 -0.64 0.88 3.67
CA GLU A 225 -0.01 -0.42 3.53
C GLU A 225 0.09 -0.79 2.04
N ILE A 226 1.28 -1.18 1.58
CA ILE A 226 1.48 -1.76 0.25
C ILE A 226 1.79 -3.25 0.43
N PHE A 227 0.92 -4.10 -0.10
CA PHE A 227 1.04 -5.55 0.01
C PHE A 227 1.79 -6.11 -1.19
N PRO A 228 2.89 -6.86 -0.98
CA PRO A 228 3.65 -7.44 -2.07
C PRO A 228 2.83 -8.43 -2.90
N GLU A 229 3.37 -8.79 -4.07
CA GLU A 229 2.77 -9.82 -4.93
C GLU A 229 2.68 -11.17 -4.21
N THR A 230 1.59 -11.91 -4.43
CA THR A 230 1.33 -13.22 -3.83
C THR A 230 1.02 -14.30 -4.87
N ASP A 231 0.78 -13.92 -6.13
CA ASP A 231 0.62 -14.90 -7.21
C ASP A 231 1.96 -15.58 -7.51
N ILE A 232 2.02 -16.89 -7.29
CA ILE A 232 3.23 -17.71 -7.47
C ILE A 232 3.79 -17.60 -8.89
N ALA A 233 2.93 -17.50 -9.92
CA ALA A 233 3.41 -17.38 -11.28
C ALA A 233 4.09 -16.03 -11.51
N LEU A 234 3.58 -14.96 -10.91
CA LEU A 234 4.22 -13.63 -10.96
C LEU A 234 5.49 -13.56 -10.12
N LEU A 235 5.52 -14.22 -8.96
CA LEU A 235 6.70 -14.29 -8.10
C LEU A 235 7.87 -15.05 -8.74
N LEU A 236 7.58 -16.10 -9.52
CA LEU A 236 8.60 -16.87 -10.25
C LEU A 236 8.99 -16.24 -11.59
N ALA A 237 8.13 -15.40 -12.16
CA ALA A 237 8.42 -14.62 -13.36
C ALA A 237 9.35 -13.44 -13.02
N ASN A 238 10.66 -13.70 -13.00
CA ASN A 238 11.74 -12.74 -12.77
C ASN A 238 11.46 -11.32 -13.34
N PRO A 239 11.38 -10.26 -12.51
CA PRO A 239 10.97 -8.91 -12.94
C PRO A 239 11.97 -8.21 -13.86
N SER A 240 13.23 -8.66 -13.94
CA SER A 240 14.24 -8.06 -14.83
C SER A 240 14.07 -8.45 -16.32
N LYS A 241 13.08 -9.28 -16.67
CA LYS A 241 12.88 -9.78 -18.05
C LYS A 241 11.43 -9.74 -18.55
N THR A 242 10.47 -9.35 -17.74
CA THR A 242 9.06 -9.35 -18.13
C THR A 242 8.63 -7.99 -18.66
N THR A 243 8.81 -7.80 -19.96
CA THR A 243 8.02 -6.81 -20.70
C THR A 243 6.56 -7.23 -20.60
N SER A 244 5.69 -6.28 -20.25
CA SER A 244 4.23 -6.43 -20.27
C SER A 244 3.76 -7.07 -21.60
N GLY A 245 3.52 -8.37 -21.61
CA GLY A 245 3.08 -9.10 -22.81
C GLY A 245 3.24 -10.61 -22.73
N ASP A 246 4.35 -11.11 -22.16
CA ASP A 246 4.63 -12.55 -22.12
C ASP A 246 4.18 -13.19 -20.80
N LYS A 247 2.89 -13.54 -20.72
CA LYS A 247 2.29 -14.30 -19.62
C LYS A 247 2.08 -15.76 -20.04
N SER A 248 3.17 -16.49 -20.32
CA SER A 248 3.10 -17.89 -20.79
C SER A 248 3.95 -18.82 -19.95
N GLY A 249 3.59 -18.96 -18.67
CA GLY A 249 3.79 -20.17 -17.89
C GLY A 249 2.45 -20.46 -17.20
N SER A 250 1.93 -21.69 -17.28
CA SER A 250 0.64 -21.95 -16.63
C SER A 250 0.82 -21.82 -15.12
N ARG A 251 -0.15 -21.21 -14.40
CA ARG A 251 -0.11 -21.10 -12.93
C ARG A 251 0.13 -22.45 -12.24
N ALA A 252 -0.34 -23.52 -12.88
CA ALA A 252 -0.11 -24.90 -12.46
C ALA A 252 1.37 -25.31 -12.58
N GLU A 253 2.06 -24.98 -13.67
CA GLU A 253 3.50 -25.23 -13.82
C GLU A 253 4.33 -24.48 -12.79
N ALA A 254 4.05 -23.19 -12.60
CA ALA A 254 4.72 -22.36 -11.60
C ALA A 254 4.57 -22.95 -10.18
N TYR A 255 3.36 -23.44 -9.87
CA TYR A 255 3.09 -24.13 -8.61
C TYR A 255 3.85 -25.45 -8.48
N LEU A 256 3.87 -26.29 -9.52
CA LEU A 256 4.59 -27.56 -9.53
C LEU A 256 6.10 -27.35 -9.37
N GLN A 257 6.66 -26.37 -10.08
CA GLN A 257 8.06 -25.98 -9.95
C GLN A 257 8.37 -25.57 -8.50
N LEU A 258 7.54 -24.71 -7.91
CA LEU A 258 7.74 -24.28 -6.52
C LEU A 258 7.68 -25.47 -5.55
N LYS A 259 6.72 -26.39 -5.74
CA LYS A 259 6.60 -27.58 -4.90
C LYS A 259 7.83 -28.48 -5.02
N GLU A 260 8.36 -28.66 -6.23
CA GLU A 260 9.59 -29.43 -6.47
C GLU A 260 10.80 -28.78 -5.78
N GLU A 261 11.00 -27.47 -5.95
CA GLU A 261 12.07 -26.72 -5.27
C GLU A 261 11.98 -26.81 -3.75
N MET A 262 10.76 -26.74 -3.19
CA MET A 262 10.54 -26.82 -1.76
C MET A 262 10.64 -28.24 -1.18
N SER A 263 10.52 -29.28 -2.02
CA SER A 263 10.57 -30.68 -1.57
C SER A 263 11.93 -31.10 -1.01
N VAL A 264 13.00 -30.43 -1.43
CA VAL A 264 14.38 -30.67 -0.97
C VAL A 264 14.80 -29.74 0.17
N MET A 265 13.93 -28.82 0.57
CA MET A 265 14.22 -27.88 1.66
C MET A 265 14.10 -28.55 3.03
N LYS A 266 14.86 -28.03 3.99
CA LYS A 266 14.79 -28.48 5.38
C LYS A 266 13.44 -28.09 5.99
N ALA A 267 12.67 -29.09 6.37
CA ALA A 267 11.38 -28.88 7.03
C ALA A 267 11.57 -28.48 8.51
N LYS A 268 10.77 -27.51 8.95
CA LYS A 268 10.53 -27.20 10.35
C LYS A 268 9.43 -28.10 10.88
N ASP A 269 9.64 -28.69 12.06
CA ASP A 269 8.59 -29.42 12.78
C ASP A 269 7.66 -28.42 13.46
N LEU A 270 6.35 -28.58 13.23
CA LEU A 270 5.28 -27.84 13.91
C LEU A 270 4.62 -28.68 15.01
N GLY A 271 5.12 -29.89 15.27
CA GLY A 271 4.51 -30.85 16.19
C GLY A 271 3.33 -31.59 15.56
N GLU A 272 2.85 -32.64 16.25
CA GLU A 272 1.72 -33.48 15.81
C GLU A 272 1.93 -34.12 14.42
N GLY A 273 3.21 -34.28 14.04
CA GLY A 273 3.64 -34.80 12.74
C GLY A 273 3.57 -33.77 11.61
N TYR A 274 3.13 -32.54 11.85
CA TYR A 274 3.08 -31.49 10.83
C TYR A 274 4.46 -30.89 10.57
N LYS A 275 4.73 -30.67 9.30
CA LYS A 275 5.97 -30.09 8.79
C LYS A 275 5.66 -28.81 8.03
N LEU A 276 6.61 -27.90 8.04
CA LEU A 276 6.59 -26.64 7.33
C LEU A 276 7.86 -26.50 6.48
N VAL A 277 7.68 -26.23 5.19
CA VAL A 277 8.73 -25.71 4.31
C VAL A 277 8.25 -24.39 3.73
N TRP A 278 9.14 -23.43 3.55
CA TRP A 278 8.77 -22.10 3.08
C TRP A 278 9.89 -21.50 2.22
N LYS A 279 9.52 -20.58 1.34
CA LYS A 279 10.44 -19.86 0.46
C LYS A 279 10.10 -18.38 0.49
N ARG A 280 11.12 -17.55 0.68
CA ARG A 280 11.04 -16.09 0.66
C ARG A 280 11.10 -15.57 -0.78
N PHE A 281 10.34 -14.53 -1.05
CA PHE A 281 10.38 -13.73 -2.27
C PHE A 281 10.46 -12.26 -1.90
N HIS A 282 11.38 -11.54 -2.53
CA HIS A 282 11.39 -10.07 -2.49
C HIS A 282 10.31 -9.53 -3.43
N ALA A 283 9.72 -8.39 -3.10
CA ALA A 283 8.67 -7.78 -3.91
C ALA A 283 9.10 -7.60 -5.37
N ALA A 284 8.44 -8.33 -6.28
CA ALA A 284 8.49 -8.13 -7.73
C ALA A 284 7.41 -7.13 -8.21
N GLY A 285 6.71 -6.49 -7.28
CA GLY A 285 5.54 -5.65 -7.49
C GLY A 285 4.57 -5.75 -6.31
N SER A 286 3.41 -5.11 -6.45
CA SER A 286 2.36 -5.08 -5.42
C SER A 286 1.01 -5.49 -6.00
N SER A 287 0.34 -6.41 -5.33
CA SER A 287 -0.98 -6.92 -5.74
C SER A 287 -2.14 -6.13 -5.16
N SER A 288 -1.93 -5.47 -4.01
CA SER A 288 -2.95 -4.65 -3.36
C SER A 288 -2.35 -3.61 -2.42
N VAL A 289 -3.16 -2.61 -2.10
CA VAL A 289 -2.80 -1.49 -1.23
C VAL A 289 -3.98 -1.18 -0.34
N LYS A 290 -3.72 -0.68 0.86
CA LYS A 290 -4.74 -0.28 1.83
C LYS A 290 -4.36 1.04 2.48
N VAL A 291 -5.35 1.85 2.79
CA VAL A 291 -5.20 3.01 3.69
C VAL A 291 -6.27 2.96 4.76
N SER A 292 -5.94 3.51 5.93
CA SER A 292 -6.85 3.63 7.06
C SER A 292 -6.98 5.08 7.48
N TYR A 293 -8.21 5.49 7.79
CA TYR A 293 -8.50 6.74 8.46
C TYR A 293 -9.15 6.42 9.79
N THR A 294 -8.57 6.87 10.89
CA THR A 294 -9.01 6.48 12.24
C THR A 294 -9.38 7.72 13.05
N ASN A 295 -10.43 7.61 13.86
CA ASN A 295 -10.83 8.66 14.79
C ASN A 295 -10.21 8.45 16.18
N THR A 296 -10.42 9.41 17.09
CA THR A 296 -9.89 9.35 18.46
C THR A 296 -10.49 8.21 19.30
N GLU A 297 -11.61 7.64 18.89
CA GLU A 297 -12.28 6.50 19.54
C GLU A 297 -11.76 5.15 19.01
N GLY A 298 -10.84 5.14 18.03
CA GLY A 298 -10.27 3.94 17.43
C GLY A 298 -11.12 3.33 16.30
N GLN A 299 -12.24 3.94 15.93
CA GLN A 299 -13.03 3.54 14.78
C GLN A 299 -12.33 3.95 13.49
N SER A 300 -12.41 3.09 12.47
CA SER A 300 -11.60 3.26 11.27
C SER A 300 -12.41 3.11 9.99
N ILE A 301 -12.09 3.91 8.99
CA ILE A 301 -12.48 3.74 7.59
C ILE A 301 -11.29 3.10 6.88
N ASN A 302 -11.49 1.93 6.30
CA ASN A 302 -10.48 1.17 5.58
C ASN A 302 -10.81 1.20 4.09
N ILE A 303 -9.85 1.64 3.29
CA ILE A 303 -9.95 1.68 1.83
C ILE A 303 -8.88 0.78 1.25
N GLN A 304 -9.26 -0.14 0.37
CA GLN A 304 -8.35 -1.08 -0.27
C GLN A 304 -8.52 -1.02 -1.78
N ALA A 305 -7.42 -1.10 -2.51
CA ALA A 305 -7.42 -1.35 -3.95
C ALA A 305 -6.60 -2.61 -4.24
N LYS A 306 -7.13 -3.48 -5.10
CA LYS A 306 -6.49 -4.72 -5.54
C LYS A 306 -6.42 -4.74 -7.05
N ALA A 307 -5.26 -5.06 -7.61
CA ALA A 307 -5.09 -5.15 -9.06
C ALA A 307 -6.01 -6.24 -9.64
N LEU A 308 -6.68 -5.95 -10.76
CA LEU A 308 -7.50 -6.93 -11.46
C LEU A 308 -6.58 -7.88 -12.25
N LEU A 309 -6.54 -9.14 -11.83
CA LEU A 309 -6.04 -10.22 -12.66
C LEU A 309 -7.12 -10.56 -13.71
N ARG A 310 -6.73 -10.78 -14.97
CA ARG A 310 -7.65 -11.23 -16.03
C ARG A 310 -8.41 -12.47 -15.55
N LEU A 311 -9.73 -12.52 -15.77
CA LEU A 311 -10.62 -13.65 -15.42
C LEU A 311 -10.78 -13.92 -13.91
N GLY A 312 -10.51 -12.93 -13.05
CA GLY A 312 -10.77 -13.07 -11.61
C GLY A 312 -12.26 -12.94 -11.24
N THR A 313 -12.62 -13.46 -10.08
CA THR A 313 -13.95 -13.28 -9.49
C THR A 313 -13.79 -12.97 -8.01
N VAL A 314 -14.46 -11.93 -7.52
CA VAL A 314 -14.72 -11.79 -6.08
C VAL A 314 -16.12 -12.34 -5.81
N GLN A 315 -16.19 -13.33 -4.94
CA GLN A 315 -17.45 -13.90 -4.48
C GLN A 315 -17.72 -13.44 -3.05
N PHE A 316 -18.88 -12.83 -2.83
CA PHE A 316 -19.36 -12.52 -1.48
C PHE A 316 -20.32 -13.63 -1.06
N ASN A 317 -19.99 -14.30 0.03
CA ASN A 317 -20.90 -15.28 0.61
C ASN A 317 -21.89 -14.55 1.50
N THR A 318 -23.06 -14.25 0.96
CA THR A 318 -24.04 -13.45 1.68
C THR A 318 -24.90 -14.28 2.62
N ASN A 319 -25.07 -15.61 2.41
CA ASN A 319 -25.78 -16.53 3.33
C ASN A 319 -27.05 -15.96 4.03
N ASP A 320 -27.77 -15.01 3.42
CA ASP A 320 -28.82 -14.18 4.05
C ASP A 320 -28.39 -13.39 5.32
N LEU A 321 -27.08 -13.28 5.57
CA LEU A 321 -26.45 -12.53 6.65
C LEU A 321 -26.08 -11.11 6.25
N GLU A 322 -26.18 -10.74 4.97
CA GLU A 322 -25.87 -9.39 4.49
C GLU A 322 -26.93 -8.86 3.52
N LYS A 323 -27.39 -7.64 3.76
CA LYS A 323 -28.17 -6.86 2.81
C LYS A 323 -27.23 -6.33 1.74
N CYS A 324 -27.50 -6.65 0.48
CA CYS A 324 -26.74 -6.18 -0.67
C CYS A 324 -27.63 -5.33 -1.58
N GLU A 325 -27.15 -4.17 -2.01
CA GLU A 325 -27.85 -3.25 -2.90
C GLU A 325 -26.85 -2.64 -3.89
N ASN A 326 -27.27 -2.47 -5.15
CA ASN A 326 -26.45 -1.72 -6.11
C ASN A 326 -26.68 -0.22 -5.85
N VAL A 327 -25.58 0.53 -5.75
CA VAL A 327 -25.61 1.99 -5.63
C VAL A 327 -24.83 2.61 -6.77
N VAL A 328 -25.39 3.64 -7.39
CA VAL A 328 -24.73 4.39 -8.47
C VAL A 328 -24.28 5.73 -7.93
N VAL A 329 -22.96 5.94 -7.86
CA VAL A 329 -22.32 7.12 -7.29
C VAL A 329 -21.45 7.78 -8.35
N ALA A 330 -21.73 9.04 -8.71
CA ALA A 330 -21.02 9.77 -9.77
C ALA A 330 -20.91 8.98 -11.10
N GLY A 331 -21.95 8.22 -11.46
CA GLY A 331 -21.98 7.38 -12.66
C GLY A 331 -21.22 6.05 -12.54
N LYS A 332 -20.61 5.77 -11.39
CA LYS A 332 -19.95 4.48 -11.09
C LYS A 332 -20.90 3.59 -10.32
N GLU A 333 -21.08 2.36 -10.82
CA GLU A 333 -21.83 1.33 -10.13
C GLU A 333 -20.98 0.67 -9.05
N MET A 334 -21.57 0.48 -7.88
CA MET A 334 -20.96 -0.13 -6.70
C MET A 334 -21.96 -1.07 -6.04
N ILE A 335 -21.48 -2.04 -5.27
CA ILE A 335 -22.32 -2.86 -4.39
C ILE A 335 -22.11 -2.40 -2.96
N TYR A 336 -23.20 -2.00 -2.31
CA TYR A 336 -23.28 -1.74 -0.89
C TYR A 336 -23.68 -3.01 -0.16
N MET A 337 -22.99 -3.29 0.94
CA MET A 337 -23.18 -4.47 1.78
C MET A 337 -23.30 -4.03 3.24
N LYS A 338 -24.31 -4.57 3.93
CA LYS A 338 -24.52 -4.36 5.36
C LYS A 338 -24.91 -5.67 6.04
N PRO A 339 -24.20 -6.13 7.08
CA PRO A 339 -24.62 -7.30 7.84
C PRO A 339 -26.03 -7.12 8.44
N LEU A 340 -26.85 -8.15 8.32
CA LEU A 340 -28.24 -8.21 8.82
C LEU A 340 -28.32 -8.64 10.29
N ALA A 341 -27.27 -9.28 10.81
CA ALA A 341 -27.15 -9.69 12.20
C ALA A 341 -25.78 -9.32 12.78
N GLU A 342 -25.72 -9.13 14.10
CA GLU A 342 -24.46 -9.01 14.84
C GLU A 342 -23.69 -10.35 14.75
N GLY A 343 -22.88 -10.49 13.71
CA GLY A 343 -22.00 -11.63 13.48
C GLY A 343 -20.52 -11.28 13.71
N GLY A 344 -19.63 -12.24 13.41
CA GLY A 344 -18.18 -12.06 13.49
C GLY A 344 -17.57 -11.07 12.48
N HIS A 345 -18.38 -10.26 11.79
CA HIS A 345 -17.92 -9.29 10.79
C HIS A 345 -17.02 -8.22 11.43
N LYS A 346 -15.98 -7.79 10.71
CA LYS A 346 -15.04 -6.75 11.18
C LYS A 346 -15.49 -5.33 10.81
N TYR A 347 -16.63 -5.19 10.13
CA TYR A 347 -17.22 -3.95 9.64
C TYR A 347 -18.72 -3.88 9.91
N THR A 348 -19.27 -2.67 9.93
CA THR A 348 -20.73 -2.41 9.98
C THR A 348 -21.30 -2.26 8.58
N GLN A 349 -20.52 -1.75 7.64
CA GLN A 349 -20.91 -1.55 6.24
C GLN A 349 -19.69 -1.58 5.33
N ARG A 350 -19.94 -1.95 4.07
CA ARG A 350 -18.92 -2.04 3.03
C ARG A 350 -19.48 -1.60 1.68
N LEU A 351 -18.66 -0.89 0.91
CA LEU A 351 -18.86 -0.58 -0.49
C LEU A 351 -17.77 -1.24 -1.32
N VAL A 352 -18.12 -1.79 -2.47
CA VAL A 352 -17.16 -2.37 -3.41
C VAL A 352 -17.46 -1.94 -4.83
N TRP A 353 -16.44 -1.71 -5.65
CA TRP A 353 -16.62 -1.36 -7.06
C TRP A 353 -15.41 -1.74 -7.89
N LEU A 354 -15.61 -1.78 -9.21
CA LEU A 354 -14.56 -2.02 -10.19
C LEU A 354 -14.20 -0.74 -10.90
N ASP A 355 -12.91 -0.52 -11.16
CA ASP A 355 -12.45 0.55 -12.03
C ASP A 355 -11.46 0.08 -13.08
N SER A 356 -11.87 0.15 -14.36
CA SER A 356 -11.08 -0.24 -15.53
C SER A 356 -10.33 0.92 -16.19
N VAL A 357 -10.40 2.13 -15.63
CA VAL A 357 -9.75 3.31 -16.22
C VAL A 357 -8.23 3.21 -16.03
N GLN A 358 -7.49 3.22 -17.16
CA GLN A 358 -6.01 3.24 -17.30
C GLN A 358 -5.26 1.88 -17.39
N GLY A 359 -5.82 0.86 -18.03
CA GLY A 359 -5.04 -0.30 -18.51
C GLY A 359 -4.52 -1.26 -17.42
N GLN A 360 -4.62 -0.88 -16.15
CA GLN A 360 -4.47 -1.70 -14.95
C GLN A 360 -5.73 -1.51 -14.12
N GLY A 361 -6.76 -2.30 -14.40
CA GLY A 361 -8.01 -2.22 -13.65
C GLY A 361 -7.79 -2.56 -12.17
N ALA A 362 -8.61 -1.99 -11.29
CA ALA A 362 -8.57 -2.30 -9.86
C ALA A 362 -9.97 -2.60 -9.30
N TYR A 363 -10.02 -3.56 -8.38
CA TYR A 363 -11.13 -3.79 -7.47
C TYR A 363 -10.91 -2.93 -6.22
N TYR A 364 -11.91 -2.15 -5.83
CA TYR A 364 -11.87 -1.33 -4.64
C TYR A 364 -12.83 -1.87 -3.59
N SER A 365 -12.42 -1.78 -2.33
CA SER A 365 -13.27 -2.02 -1.17
C SER A 365 -13.10 -0.89 -0.17
N LEU A 366 -14.22 -0.35 0.29
CA LEU A 366 -14.30 0.66 1.33
C LEU A 366 -15.16 0.09 2.45
N SER A 367 -14.69 0.11 3.69
CA SER A 367 -15.47 -0.40 4.83
C SER A 367 -15.14 0.38 6.09
N ASP A 368 -16.09 0.43 7.01
CA ASP A 368 -15.83 0.93 8.35
C ASP A 368 -15.45 -0.19 9.33
N SER A 369 -15.06 0.16 10.54
CA SER A 369 -14.84 -0.79 11.62
C SER A 369 -16.19 -1.22 12.23
N ARG A 370 -16.19 -2.37 12.91
CA ARG A 370 -17.32 -2.79 13.75
C ARG A 370 -17.75 -1.65 14.69
N ASP A 371 -19.06 -1.55 14.90
CA ASP A 371 -19.70 -0.56 15.78
C ASP A 371 -19.48 0.90 15.36
N SER A 372 -19.04 1.12 14.12
CA SER A 372 -18.91 2.45 13.53
C SER A 372 -20.27 3.18 13.50
N PRO A 373 -20.32 4.46 13.91
CA PRO A 373 -21.51 5.30 13.87
C PRO A 373 -21.73 5.93 12.50
N LEU A 374 -20.84 5.67 11.54
CA LEU A 374 -20.92 6.27 10.20
C LEU A 374 -22.20 5.82 9.51
N SER A 375 -22.88 6.78 8.89
CA SER A 375 -24.04 6.48 8.05
C SER A 375 -23.59 5.89 6.71
N GLN A 376 -24.53 5.29 5.98
CA GLN A 376 -24.31 4.89 4.60
C GLN A 376 -23.92 6.09 3.71
N GLN A 377 -24.51 7.26 3.96
CA GLN A 377 -24.21 8.49 3.22
C GLN A 377 -22.75 8.92 3.41
N GLU A 378 -22.22 8.84 4.64
CA GLU A 378 -20.82 9.16 4.93
C GLU A 378 -19.87 8.27 4.12
N LEU A 379 -20.15 6.96 4.08
CA LEU A 379 -19.34 6.01 3.31
C LEU A 379 -19.42 6.28 1.79
N ILE A 380 -20.62 6.63 1.29
CA ILE A 380 -20.84 7.03 -0.11
C ILE A 380 -20.08 8.31 -0.43
N ASN A 381 -20.08 9.31 0.47
CA ASN A 381 -19.38 10.57 0.28
C ASN A 381 -17.87 10.35 0.17
N VAL A 382 -17.29 9.47 1.01
CA VAL A 382 -15.88 9.07 0.90
C VAL A 382 -15.59 8.46 -0.47
N ALA A 383 -16.37 7.45 -0.89
CA ALA A 383 -16.18 6.79 -2.18
C ALA A 383 -16.30 7.76 -3.36
N ALA A 384 -17.32 8.63 -3.36
CA ALA A 384 -17.53 9.62 -4.40
C ALA A 384 -16.36 10.61 -4.52
N SER A 385 -15.80 11.03 -3.39
CA SER A 385 -14.67 11.97 -3.36
C SER A 385 -13.42 11.39 -4.05
N MET A 386 -13.20 10.08 -3.94
CA MET A 386 -12.13 9.37 -4.64
C MET A 386 -12.35 9.24 -6.15
N LEU A 387 -13.60 9.28 -6.61
CA LEU A 387 -13.94 9.25 -8.03
C LEU A 387 -13.77 10.63 -8.68
N GLN A 388 -14.08 11.69 -7.93
CA GLN A 388 -14.00 13.07 -8.42
C GLN A 388 -12.56 13.60 -8.50
N SER A 389 -11.65 13.08 -7.68
CA SER A 389 -10.22 13.42 -7.71
C SER A 389 -9.49 12.97 -8.98
N LYS A 390 -10.19 12.31 -9.92
CA LYS A 390 -9.65 11.81 -11.20
C LYS A 390 -9.84 12.75 -12.39
N LYS A 391 -10.41 13.95 -12.18
CA LYS A 391 -10.63 14.96 -13.23
C LYS A 391 -9.47 15.92 -13.41
#